data_AF-A0A8X6Q5R8-F1
#
_entry.id   AF-A0A8X6Q5R8-F1
#
_cell.length_a   1.000
_cell.length_b   1.000
_cell.length_c   1.000
_cell.angle_alpha   90.00
_cell.angle_beta   90.00
_cell.angle_gamma   90.00
#
_symmetry.space_group_name_H-M   'P 1'
#
loop_
_entity.id
_entity.type
_entity.pdbx_description
1 polymer ?
#
loop_
_entity_poly.entity_id
_entity_poly.type
_entity_poly.pdbx_seq_one_letter_code
_entity_poly.pdbx_strand_id
1 'polypeptide(L)' 'GRSAASKYDVKFIETSVTIHHNVDELLVGALSQVRLKARQAAALSCKHHAKFTSRAKNLWNRLMQKCDFRFHSCDNLHSL' A
#
# COMPACT_ATOMS: atom_id res chain seq x y z
N GLY A 1 -5.47 24.12 -3.35
CA GLY A 1 -5.38 22.68 -3.63
C GLY A 1 -4.00 22.26 -4.10
N ARG A 2 -3.58 22.68 -5.30
CA ARG A 2 -2.29 22.32 -5.93
C ARG A 2 -1.06 22.50 -5.02
N SER A 3 -0.87 23.65 -4.39
CA SER A 3 0.31 23.90 -3.55
C SER A 3 0.38 22.98 -2.33
N ALA A 4 -0.75 22.66 -1.69
CA ALA A 4 -0.79 21.71 -0.59
C ALA A 4 -0.48 20.28 -1.08
N ALA A 5 -1.03 19.90 -2.23
CA ALA A 5 -0.81 18.59 -2.81
C ALA A 5 0.66 18.34 -3.18
N SER A 6 1.32 19.35 -3.76
CA SER A 6 2.77 19.32 -4.01
C SER A 6 3.59 19.22 -2.74
N LYS A 7 3.15 19.86 -1.64
CA LYS A 7 3.85 19.81 -0.35
C LYS A 7 3.82 18.41 0.28
N TYR A 8 2.72 17.68 0.10
CA TYR A 8 2.52 16.35 0.69
C TYR A 8 2.74 15.19 -0.29
N ASP A 9 3.21 15.48 -1.51
CA ASP A 9 3.36 14.50 -2.60
C ASP A 9 2.09 13.66 -2.84
N VAL A 10 0.94 14.35 -2.84
CA VAL A 10 -0.36 13.74 -3.12
C VAL A 10 -0.92 14.26 -4.45
N LYS A 11 -1.77 13.45 -5.09
CA LYS A 11 -2.46 13.87 -6.31
C LYS A 11 -3.60 14.83 -6.00
N PHE A 12 -3.79 15.83 -6.86
CA PHE A 12 -4.86 16.81 -6.76
C PHE A 12 -5.57 16.99 -8.10
N ILE A 13 -6.90 17.07 -8.04
CA ILE A 13 -7.76 17.34 -9.18
C ILE A 13 -8.93 18.21 -8.70
N GLU A 14 -9.22 19.28 -9.44
CA GLU A 14 -10.43 20.08 -9.23
C GLU A 14 -11.56 19.42 -10.02
N THR A 15 -12.71 19.18 -9.38
CA THR A 15 -13.87 18.53 -10.02
C THR A 15 -15.15 19.28 -9.67
N SER A 16 -16.12 19.20 -10.55
CA SER A 16 -17.47 19.70 -10.31
C SER A 16 -18.49 18.75 -10.92
N VAL A 17 -19.34 18.16 -10.06
CA VAL A 17 -20.36 17.18 -10.47
C VAL A 17 -21.45 17.85 -11.30
N THR A 18 -21.85 19.08 -10.93
CA THR A 18 -22.95 19.82 -11.59
C THR A 18 -22.70 20.08 -13.08
N ILE A 19 -21.43 20.25 -13.47
CA ILE A 19 -21.04 20.51 -14.86
C ILE A 19 -20.26 19.35 -15.48
N HIS A 20 -20.28 18.17 -14.84
CA HIS A 20 -19.56 16.98 -15.28
C HIS A 20 -18.05 17.22 -15.57
N HIS A 21 -17.41 18.08 -14.77
CA HIS A 21 -15.99 18.41 -14.93
C HIS A 21 -15.10 17.47 -14.13
N ASN A 22 -14.18 16.79 -14.83
CA ASN A 22 -13.12 15.95 -14.26
C ASN A 22 -13.60 14.77 -13.40
N VAL A 23 -14.87 14.38 -13.53
CA VAL A 23 -15.48 13.32 -12.71
C VAL A 23 -14.90 11.95 -13.11
N ASP A 24 -14.80 11.68 -14.41
CA ASP A 24 -14.25 10.43 -14.92
C ASP A 24 -12.76 10.33 -14.62
N GLU A 25 -12.02 11.43 -14.78
CA GLU A 25 -10.60 11.54 -14.47
C GLU A 25 -10.31 11.29 -12.99
N LEU A 26 -11.19 11.76 -12.10
CA LEU A 26 -11.09 11.47 -10.67
C LEU A 26 -11.25 9.97 -10.40
N LEU A 27 -12.27 9.32 -10.98
CA LEU A 27 -12.55 7.90 -10.77
C LEU A 27 -11.44 7.00 -11.34
N VAL A 28 -11.02 7.27 -12.57
CA VAL A 28 -9.91 6.57 -13.23
C VAL A 28 -8.60 6.80 -12.46
N GLY A 29 -8.36 8.03 -12.01
CA GLY A 29 -7.18 8.40 -11.22
C GLY A 29 -7.12 7.65 -9.89
N ALA A 30 -8.24 7.61 -9.15
CA ALA A 30 -8.34 6.89 -7.88
C ALA A 30 -8.10 5.38 -8.06
N LEU A 31 -8.78 4.75 -9.02
CA LEU A 31 -8.60 3.33 -9.31
C LEU A 31 -7.16 3.00 -9.71
N SER A 32 -6.52 3.87 -10.48
CA SER A 32 -5.12 3.73 -10.87
C SER A 32 -4.17 3.79 -9.68
N GLN A 33 -4.43 4.66 -8.70
CA GLN A 33 -3.63 4.72 -7.46
C GLN A 33 -3.82 3.50 -6.57
N VAL A 34 -5.04 2.98 -6.45
CA VAL A 34 -5.31 1.73 -5.72
C VAL A 34 -4.50 0.57 -6.34
N ARG A 35 -4.57 0.41 -7.66
CA ARG A 35 -3.83 -0.64 -8.38
C ARG A 35 -2.32 -0.49 -8.25
N LEU A 36 -1.80 0.75 -8.29
CA LEU A 36 -0.37 1.02 -8.11
C LEU A 36 0.08 0.56 -6.71
N LYS A 37 -0.64 0.94 -5.66
CA LYS A 37 -0.33 0.55 -4.28
C LYS A 37 -0.43 -0.96 -4.07
N ALA A 38 -1.43 -1.62 -4.67
CA ALA A 38 -1.55 -3.07 -4.61
C ALA A 38 -0.34 -3.79 -5.24
N ARG A 39 0.13 -3.32 -6.41
CA ARG A 39 1.34 -3.87 -7.06
C ARG A 39 2.61 -3.64 -6.23
N GLN A 40 2.75 -2.46 -5.62
CA GLN A 40 3.86 -2.15 -4.73
C GLN A 40 3.87 -3.07 -3.49
N ALA A 41 2.71 -3.28 -2.86
CA ALA A 41 2.55 -4.19 -1.73
C ALA A 41 2.89 -5.65 -2.11
N ALA A 42 2.40 -6.13 -3.26
CA ALA A 42 2.73 -7.46 -3.76
C ALA A 42 4.24 -7.62 -4.04
N ALA A 43 4.88 -6.63 -4.65
CA ALA A 43 6.32 -6.65 -4.90
C ALA A 43 7.17 -6.67 -3.61
N LEU A 44 6.68 -6.04 -2.52
CA LEU A 44 7.32 -6.12 -1.20
C LEU A 44 7.13 -7.49 -0.55
N SER A 45 5.96 -8.11 -0.69
CA SER A 45 5.66 -9.45 -0.19
C SER A 45 6.55 -10.53 -0.85
N CYS A 46 6.76 -10.48 -2.17
CA CYS A 46 7.60 -11.45 -2.88
C CYS A 46 9.10 -11.36 -2.50
N LYS A 47 9.59 -10.20 -2.03
CA LYS A 47 10.97 -10.05 -1.55
C LYS A 47 11.21 -10.75 -0.21
N HIS A 48 10.16 -11.01 0.58
CA HIS A 48 10.29 -11.81 1.81
C HIS A 48 10.42 -13.32 1.53
N HIS A 49 10.00 -13.81 0.35
CA HIS A 49 10.05 -15.24 0.01
C HIS A 49 11.24 -15.62 -0.87
N ALA A 50 11.78 -14.68 -1.66
CA ALA A 50 12.91 -14.92 -2.54
C ALA A 50 14.23 -14.49 -1.88
N LYS A 51 14.76 -15.30 -0.96
CA LYS A 51 16.20 -15.51 -0.69
C LYS A 51 16.38 -16.41 0.53
N PHE A 52 16.28 -17.72 0.33
CA PHE A 52 16.88 -18.65 1.27
C PHE A 52 17.60 -19.79 0.56
N THR A 53 18.85 -19.52 0.19
CA THR A 53 19.80 -20.57 -0.17
C THR A 53 20.04 -21.45 1.08
N SER A 54 19.95 -22.77 0.92
CA SER A 54 19.76 -23.75 2.01
C SER A 54 20.76 -23.74 3.17
N ARG A 55 21.91 -23.04 3.07
CA ARG A 55 22.97 -23.07 4.10
C ARG A 55 22.84 -22.06 5.24
N ALA A 56 22.12 -20.95 5.06
CA ALA A 56 22.06 -19.91 6.09
C ALA A 56 20.89 -20.08 7.11
N LYS A 57 20.02 -21.11 6.98
CA LYS A 57 18.67 -21.15 7.63
C LYS A 57 18.79 -21.06 9.14
N ASN A 58 19.86 -21.64 9.65
CA ASN A 58 20.12 -21.79 11.07
C ASN A 58 20.51 -20.48 11.75
N LEU A 59 21.01 -19.49 10.99
CA LEU A 59 21.39 -18.19 11.53
C LEU A 59 20.20 -17.22 11.54
N TRP A 60 19.37 -17.25 10.49
CA TRP A 60 18.17 -16.43 10.40
C TRP A 60 17.12 -16.81 11.44
N ASN A 61 16.98 -18.10 11.78
CA ASN A 61 16.05 -18.52 12.84
C ASN A 61 16.39 -17.92 14.22
N ARG A 62 17.67 -17.66 14.52
CA ARG A 62 18.07 -17.02 15.78
C ARG A 62 17.84 -15.51 15.80
N LEU A 63 17.81 -14.87 14.62
CA LEU A 63 17.60 -13.44 14.48
C LEU A 63 16.10 -13.09 14.36
N MET A 64 15.32 -13.93 13.68
CA MET A 64 13.88 -13.77 13.48
C MET A 64 13.02 -14.09 14.72
N GLN A 65 13.57 -14.76 15.73
CA GLN A 65 12.86 -15.00 17.00
C GLN A 65 12.69 -13.71 17.84
N LYS A 66 13.37 -12.61 17.47
CA LYS A 66 13.35 -11.35 18.21
C LYS A 66 12.53 -10.24 17.54
N CYS A 67 12.07 -10.47 16.30
CA CYS A 67 11.23 -9.53 15.56
C CYS A 67 9.77 -9.96 15.60
N ASP A 68 9.22 -10.15 16.81
CA ASP A 68 7.77 -10.13 17.03
C ASP A 68 7.26 -8.70 16.82
N PHE A 69 7.24 -8.26 15.57
CA PHE A 69 6.32 -7.21 15.18
C PHE A 69 4.93 -7.83 15.20
N ARG A 70 4.32 -7.80 16.39
CA ARG A 70 2.88 -7.92 16.60
C ARG A 70 2.17 -6.87 15.75
N PHE A 71 1.98 -7.15 14.46
CA PHE A 71 0.95 -6.48 13.69
C PHE A 71 -0.36 -7.11 14.14
N HIS A 72 -1.05 -6.39 15.03
CA HIS A 72 -2.44 -6.66 15.34
C HIS A 72 -3.25 -6.38 14.07
N SER A 73 -3.51 -7.42 13.27
CA SER A 73 -4.38 -7.33 12.10
C SER A 73 -5.77 -6.97 12.59
N CYS A 74 -6.25 -5.77 12.28
CA CYS A 74 -7.60 -5.33 12.62
C CYS A 74 -8.63 -6.04 11.71
N ASP A 75 -8.66 -7.36 11.72
CA ASP A 75 -9.54 -8.20 10.88
C ASP A 75 -10.82 -8.64 11.60
N ASN A 76 -11.28 -7.92 12.63
CA ASN A 76 -12.61 -8.19 13.19
C ASN A 76 -13.31 -6.91 13.66
N LEU A 77 -14.01 -6.25 12.74
CA LEU A 77 -15.22 -5.49 13.11
C LEU A 77 -16.35 -5.84 12.13
N HIS A 78 -16.71 -7.12 12.12
CA HIS A 78 -18.07 -7.57 11.82
C HIS A 78 -18.59 -8.26 13.08
N SER A 79 -19.32 -7.53 13.92
CA SER A 79 -20.24 -8.10 14.90
C SER A 79 -21.17 -6.99 15.41
N LEU A 80 -22.41 -7.05 14.93
CA LEU A 80 -23.63 -6.36 15.37
C LEU A 80 -23.81 -4.89 14.94
#